data_AF-A0A6A6K6Z4-F1
#
_entry.id   AF-A0A6A6K6Z4-F1
#
_cell.length_a   1.000
_cell.length_b   1.000
_cell.length_c   1.000
_cell.angle_alpha   90.00
_cell.angle_beta   90.00
_cell.angle_gamma   90.00
#
_symmetry.space_group_name_H-M   'P 1'
#
loop_
_entity.id
_entity.type
_entity.pdbx_description
1 polymer ?
#
loop_
_entity_poly.entity_id
_entity_poly.type
_entity_poly.pdbx_seq_one_letter_code
_entity_poly.pdbx_strand_id
1 'polypeptide(L)'
;MSSILAIIICLLALFTQSQSLSSPTVCIIGSGIAGSSLAHFLRSYSPPNSPPSAARILLFERNGIVGGRMATVTISGETFEAGASILHPMNYHASNFTKLLNLKRRIPPTSMSSFSLGIWNGNKFVFKTLTFEFKNPFVQKIVSFANSLYMLLRYGFSLFKMNSFVEVTVNKFLKYYQSFETRPTFETVDEMLQWAGLYNLTTCTLQEELVNVALSPLLIQELVTVITRINYGQSVYISGLAGAVSLAGSGGGLWSIEGGNWQMASGLINRSDIELHLHEEILSIFNLGESYELNSTKGRSYMCEVTAIATPLDELNIQFTPPISIPERQLQHTHATFVRGLLNPGYFGLQTVSEIPELVGTIEDPDLPFSSISILKRHNETDMTYKVFSRKAMPDSLLDNIFSVRKETIRIDWGAYPHYKAPEVFAPFILDGQHLYYVNAFENAASTMETSAVAAENVARLILSRLFGEVSLSTSYFMSSFSDDELLHAEL
;
A
#
# COMPACT_ATOMS: atom_id res chain seq x y z
N MET A 1 -48.35 -35.29 -40.82
CA MET A 1 -46.93 -34.94 -40.56
C MET A 1 -46.71 -33.45 -40.30
N SER A 2 -47.42 -32.53 -40.98
CA SER A 2 -47.26 -31.07 -40.79
C SER A 2 -47.57 -30.55 -39.39
N SER A 3 -48.59 -31.09 -38.71
CA SER A 3 -49.02 -30.61 -37.38
C SER A 3 -48.07 -31.01 -36.24
N ILE A 4 -47.36 -32.13 -36.38
CA ILE A 4 -46.40 -32.63 -35.37
C ILE A 4 -45.11 -31.80 -35.42
N LEU A 5 -44.68 -31.38 -36.62
CA LEU A 5 -43.51 -30.54 -36.79
C LEU A 5 -43.71 -29.14 -36.19
N ALA A 6 -44.91 -28.57 -36.31
CA ALA A 6 -45.25 -27.27 -35.71
C ALA A 6 -45.24 -27.31 -34.18
N ILE A 7 -45.68 -28.41 -33.57
CA ILE A 7 -45.68 -28.60 -32.11
C ILE A 7 -44.24 -28.80 -31.59
N ILE A 8 -43.39 -29.53 -32.33
CA ILE A 8 -41.98 -29.70 -31.98
C ILE A 8 -41.22 -28.37 -32.09
N ILE A 9 -41.51 -27.54 -33.09
CA ILE A 9 -40.91 -26.20 -33.22
C ILE A 9 -41.40 -25.26 -32.11
N CYS A 10 -42.68 -25.31 -31.72
CA CYS A 10 -43.19 -24.56 -30.57
C CYS A 10 -42.59 -25.03 -29.23
N LEU A 11 -42.40 -26.35 -29.05
CA LEU A 11 -41.76 -26.90 -27.86
C LEU A 11 -40.27 -26.55 -27.81
N LEU A 12 -39.56 -26.59 -28.94
CA LEU A 12 -38.16 -26.13 -29.04
C LEU A 12 -38.04 -24.62 -28.78
N ALA A 13 -39.01 -23.82 -29.22
CA ALA A 13 -39.07 -22.38 -28.95
C ALA A 13 -39.41 -22.06 -27.47
N LEU A 14 -40.12 -22.96 -26.78
CA LEU A 14 -40.39 -22.87 -25.34
C LEU A 14 -39.19 -23.31 -24.47
N PHE A 15 -38.29 -24.15 -25.02
CA PHE A 15 -37.02 -24.50 -24.37
C PHE A 15 -35.90 -23.48 -24.60
N THR A 16 -36.09 -22.54 -25.53
CA THR A 16 -35.27 -21.33 -25.60
C THR A 16 -35.94 -20.20 -24.82
N GLN A 17 -36.17 -20.40 -23.52
CA GLN A 17 -36.13 -19.25 -22.62
C GLN A 17 -34.68 -18.75 -22.66
N SER A 18 -34.43 -17.76 -23.51
CA SER A 18 -33.29 -16.89 -23.35
C SER A 18 -33.34 -16.35 -21.92
N GLN A 19 -32.51 -16.89 -21.03
CA GLN A 19 -32.13 -16.16 -19.82
C GLN A 19 -31.75 -14.78 -20.33
N SER A 20 -32.48 -13.75 -19.90
CA SER A 20 -32.03 -12.39 -20.15
C SER A 20 -30.62 -12.33 -19.59
N LEU A 21 -29.62 -12.19 -20.46
CA LEU A 21 -28.22 -12.12 -20.07
C LEU A 21 -28.02 -10.75 -19.40
N SER A 22 -28.53 -10.59 -18.18
CA SER A 22 -28.25 -9.41 -17.36
C SER A 22 -26.76 -9.42 -17.07
N SER A 23 -26.12 -8.28 -17.24
CA SER A 23 -24.70 -8.13 -16.92
C SER A 23 -24.46 -8.55 -15.46
N PRO A 24 -23.43 -9.36 -15.16
CA PRO A 24 -23.19 -9.83 -13.81
C PRO A 24 -22.93 -8.64 -12.88
N THR A 25 -23.38 -8.75 -11.63
CA THR A 25 -23.22 -7.77 -10.57
C THR A 25 -22.03 -8.15 -9.70
N VAL A 26 -21.06 -7.24 -9.62
CA VAL A 26 -19.85 -7.37 -8.81
C VAL A 26 -19.93 -6.39 -7.65
N CYS A 27 -19.88 -6.91 -6.43
CA CYS A 27 -19.87 -6.12 -5.21
C CYS A 27 -18.46 -6.06 -4.62
N ILE A 28 -17.92 -4.85 -4.46
CA ILE A 28 -16.59 -4.59 -3.94
C ILE A 28 -16.73 -3.91 -2.56
N ILE A 29 -16.13 -4.49 -1.53
CA ILE A 29 -16.20 -3.97 -0.16
C ILE A 29 -14.88 -3.26 0.17
N GLY A 30 -14.91 -1.93 0.22
CA GLY A 30 -13.78 -1.05 0.53
C GLY A 30 -13.34 -0.19 -0.66
N SER A 31 -13.26 1.13 -0.46
CA SER A 31 -12.89 2.11 -1.50
C SER A 31 -11.43 2.55 -1.47
N GLY A 32 -10.56 1.79 -0.79
CA GLY A 32 -9.12 1.98 -0.83
C GLY A 32 -8.52 1.64 -2.20
N ILE A 33 -7.20 1.74 -2.32
CA ILE A 33 -6.50 1.45 -3.58
C ILE A 33 -6.83 0.05 -4.12
N ALA A 34 -6.89 -0.98 -3.28
CA ALA A 34 -7.25 -2.34 -3.69
C ALA A 34 -8.61 -2.40 -4.41
N GLY A 35 -9.67 -1.87 -3.81
CA GLY A 35 -11.02 -1.91 -4.38
C GLY A 35 -11.18 -1.00 -5.60
N SER A 36 -10.58 0.18 -5.55
CA SER A 36 -10.59 1.12 -6.69
C SER A 36 -9.81 0.59 -7.90
N SER A 37 -8.65 -0.04 -7.69
CA SER A 37 -7.88 -0.72 -8.74
C SER A 37 -8.64 -1.92 -9.29
N LEU A 38 -9.30 -2.72 -8.43
CA LEU A 38 -10.11 -3.85 -8.89
C LEU A 38 -11.23 -3.38 -9.83
N ALA A 39 -11.99 -2.36 -9.42
CA ALA A 39 -13.02 -1.77 -10.26
C ALA A 39 -12.47 -1.27 -11.60
N HIS A 40 -11.31 -0.60 -11.56
CA HIS A 40 -10.64 -0.11 -12.76
C HIS A 40 -10.23 -1.24 -13.71
N PHE A 41 -9.61 -2.31 -13.20
CA PHE A 41 -9.18 -3.43 -14.03
C PHE A 41 -10.35 -4.24 -14.56
N LEU A 42 -11.40 -4.47 -13.76
CA LEU A 42 -12.63 -5.10 -14.24
C LEU A 42 -13.22 -4.33 -15.43
N ARG A 43 -13.30 -3.00 -15.32
CA ARG A 43 -13.82 -2.17 -16.42
C ARG A 43 -12.88 -2.15 -17.62
N SER A 44 -11.57 -1.99 -17.39
CA SER A 44 -10.57 -1.82 -18.45
C SER A 44 -10.30 -3.11 -19.23
N TYR A 45 -10.43 -4.27 -18.59
CA TYR A 45 -10.17 -5.57 -19.19
C TYR A 45 -11.45 -6.27 -19.68
N SER A 46 -12.62 -5.63 -19.49
CA SER A 46 -13.88 -6.15 -20.05
C SER A 46 -13.89 -6.05 -21.59
N PRO A 47 -14.42 -7.05 -22.32
CA PRO A 47 -14.48 -7.04 -23.78
C PRO A 47 -15.30 -5.86 -24.34
N PRO A 48 -14.80 -5.10 -25.33
CA PRO A 48 -15.48 -3.89 -25.85
C PRO A 48 -16.71 -4.15 -26.73
N ASN A 49 -16.88 -5.36 -27.27
CA ASN A 49 -17.85 -5.66 -28.34
C ASN A 49 -19.07 -6.50 -27.90
N SER A 50 -19.45 -6.45 -26.62
CA SER A 50 -20.61 -7.20 -26.16
C SER A 50 -21.58 -6.27 -25.40
N PRO A 51 -22.64 -5.77 -26.04
CA PRO A 51 -23.78 -5.19 -25.33
C PRO A 51 -24.79 -6.29 -24.97
N PRO A 52 -25.22 -6.45 -23.70
CA PRO A 52 -24.86 -5.67 -22.50
C PRO A 52 -23.91 -6.48 -21.59
N SER A 53 -22.60 -6.45 -21.80
CA SER A 53 -21.65 -7.36 -21.11
C SER A 53 -20.73 -6.70 -20.09
N ALA A 54 -20.83 -5.40 -19.85
CA ALA A 54 -20.00 -4.74 -18.87
C ALA A 54 -20.63 -4.95 -17.49
N ALA A 55 -19.97 -5.67 -16.60
CA ALA A 55 -20.49 -5.99 -15.27
C ALA A 55 -20.99 -4.73 -14.53
N ARG A 56 -22.12 -4.83 -13.82
CA ARG A 56 -22.57 -3.78 -12.89
C ARG A 56 -21.67 -3.85 -11.66
N ILE A 57 -21.02 -2.76 -11.29
CA ILE A 57 -20.09 -2.75 -10.14
C ILE A 57 -20.69 -1.89 -9.04
N LEU A 58 -20.96 -2.48 -7.86
CA LEU A 58 -21.31 -1.77 -6.65
C LEU A 58 -20.08 -1.72 -5.75
N LEU A 59 -19.73 -0.54 -5.25
CA LEU A 59 -18.60 -0.37 -4.35
C LEU A 59 -19.06 0.25 -3.03
N PHE A 60 -18.78 -0.43 -1.93
CA PHE A 60 -19.24 -0.06 -0.60
C PHE A 60 -18.09 0.53 0.23
N GLU A 61 -18.35 1.68 0.86
CA GLU A 61 -17.42 2.36 1.75
C GLU A 61 -18.15 2.76 3.04
N ARG A 62 -17.62 2.31 4.19
CA ARG A 62 -18.18 2.63 5.50
C ARG A 62 -18.04 4.11 5.86
N ASN A 63 -17.03 4.78 5.32
CA ASN A 63 -16.78 6.20 5.56
C ASN A 63 -17.50 7.11 4.55
N GLY A 64 -17.47 8.42 4.82
CA GLY A 64 -17.98 9.44 3.90
C GLY A 64 -17.01 9.85 2.79
N ILE A 65 -15.80 9.27 2.78
CA ILE A 65 -14.72 9.60 1.84
C ILE A 65 -14.04 8.31 1.37
N VAL A 66 -13.49 8.36 0.15
CA VAL A 66 -12.77 7.25 -0.46
C VAL A 66 -11.26 7.30 -0.21
N GLY A 67 -10.56 6.20 -0.51
CA GLY A 67 -9.09 6.12 -0.45
C GLY A 67 -8.54 5.32 0.74
N GLY A 68 -9.38 4.93 1.70
CA GLY A 68 -8.99 4.08 2.83
C GLY A 68 -7.78 4.62 3.60
N ARG A 69 -6.70 3.82 3.70
CA ARG A 69 -5.44 4.19 4.40
C ARG A 69 -4.61 5.27 3.70
N MET A 70 -5.03 5.77 2.54
CA MET A 70 -4.36 6.87 1.82
C MET A 70 -4.85 8.25 2.26
N ALA A 71 -5.31 8.39 3.50
CA ALA A 71 -5.93 9.63 3.95
C ALA A 71 -4.91 10.76 4.14
N THR A 72 -5.44 11.98 4.23
CA THR A 72 -4.67 13.18 4.53
C THR A 72 -5.18 13.85 5.80
N VAL A 73 -4.34 14.68 6.42
CA VAL A 73 -4.72 15.61 7.50
C VAL A 73 -4.49 17.03 7.05
N THR A 74 -5.37 17.93 7.46
CA THR A 74 -5.15 19.36 7.32
C THR A 74 -4.81 19.94 8.67
N ILE A 75 -3.61 20.49 8.82
CA ILE A 75 -3.14 21.17 10.02
C ILE A 75 -2.73 22.58 9.63
N SER A 76 -3.34 23.58 10.27
CA SER A 76 -3.06 25.00 9.98
C SER A 76 -3.18 25.39 8.49
N GLY A 77 -4.21 24.87 7.81
CA GLY A 77 -4.49 25.16 6.40
C GLY A 77 -3.62 24.40 5.39
N GLU A 78 -2.73 23.52 5.84
CA GLU A 78 -1.85 22.73 4.99
C GLU A 78 -2.19 21.24 5.07
N THR A 79 -2.24 20.57 3.93
CA THR A 79 -2.63 19.17 3.82
C THR A 79 -1.42 18.25 3.69
N PHE A 80 -1.33 17.26 4.57
CA PHE A 80 -0.26 16.27 4.61
C PHE A 80 -0.79 14.84 4.57
N GLU A 81 0.01 13.92 4.05
CA GLU A 81 -0.31 12.50 4.03
C GLU A 81 -0.34 11.93 5.46
N ALA A 82 -1.45 11.28 5.81
CA ALA A 82 -1.66 10.61 7.09
C ALA A 82 -1.09 9.19 7.08
N GLY A 83 -1.42 8.42 6.04
CA GLY A 83 -0.85 7.12 5.71
C GLY A 83 -0.26 7.11 4.31
N ALA A 84 0.19 5.94 3.84
CA ALA A 84 0.57 5.68 2.44
C ALA A 84 1.33 6.84 1.75
N SER A 85 2.36 7.38 2.41
CA SER A 85 2.89 8.72 2.09
C SER A 85 3.93 8.76 0.97
N ILE A 86 4.45 7.60 0.55
CA ILE A 86 5.55 7.49 -0.42
C ILE A 86 5.23 6.48 -1.52
N LEU A 87 5.71 6.77 -2.72
CA LEU A 87 5.67 5.92 -3.91
C LEU A 87 7.08 5.74 -4.46
N HIS A 88 7.37 4.53 -4.93
CA HIS A 88 8.66 4.15 -5.49
C HIS A 88 8.63 4.25 -7.03
N PRO A 89 9.74 4.57 -7.72
CA PRO A 89 9.78 4.62 -9.19
C PRO A 89 9.33 3.32 -9.88
N MET A 90 9.61 2.15 -9.28
CA MET A 90 9.22 0.83 -9.78
C MET A 90 7.76 0.43 -9.47
N ASN A 91 6.96 1.35 -8.93
CA ASN A 91 5.53 1.17 -8.75
C ASN A 91 4.81 1.54 -10.06
N TYR A 92 4.70 0.58 -10.98
CA TYR A 92 4.23 0.84 -12.34
C TYR A 92 2.72 1.09 -12.39
N HIS A 93 1.90 0.42 -11.58
CA HIS A 93 0.48 0.75 -11.48
C HIS A 93 0.28 2.15 -10.92
N ALA A 94 0.92 2.52 -9.80
CA ALA A 94 0.80 3.89 -9.26
C ALA A 94 1.26 4.95 -10.27
N SER A 95 2.35 4.69 -11.00
CA SER A 95 2.83 5.58 -12.07
C SER A 95 1.82 5.70 -13.22
N ASN A 96 1.23 4.58 -13.65
CA ASN A 96 0.26 4.54 -14.73
C ASN A 96 -1.07 5.18 -14.32
N PHE A 97 -1.55 4.95 -13.10
CA PHE A 97 -2.74 5.62 -12.54
C PHE A 97 -2.52 7.14 -12.47
N THR A 98 -1.35 7.58 -12.03
CA THR A 98 -0.99 9.00 -11.99
C THR A 98 -1.05 9.63 -13.39
N LYS A 99 -0.47 8.97 -14.40
CA LYS A 99 -0.52 9.42 -15.80
C LYS A 99 -1.96 9.42 -16.34
N LEU A 100 -2.68 8.32 -16.16
CA LEU A 100 -4.07 8.14 -16.60
C LEU A 100 -4.97 9.25 -16.08
N LEU A 101 -4.83 9.59 -14.80
CA LEU A 101 -5.65 10.56 -14.08
C LEU A 101 -5.12 12.00 -14.22
N ASN A 102 -4.03 12.22 -14.97
CA ASN A 102 -3.37 13.52 -15.11
C ASN A 102 -3.02 14.17 -13.75
N LEU A 103 -2.57 13.34 -12.80
CA LEU A 103 -2.18 13.78 -11.46
C LEU A 103 -0.74 14.27 -11.47
N LYS A 104 -0.49 15.38 -10.76
CA LYS A 104 0.85 15.96 -10.69
C LYS A 104 1.66 15.31 -9.57
N ARG A 105 2.87 14.88 -9.89
CA ARG A 105 3.84 14.43 -8.88
C ARG A 105 4.32 15.63 -8.09
N ARG A 106 4.26 15.53 -6.76
CA ARG A 106 4.92 16.47 -5.86
C ARG A 106 6.43 16.29 -6.04
N ILE A 107 7.07 17.31 -6.59
CA ILE A 107 8.53 17.40 -6.58
C ILE A 107 8.94 17.64 -5.13
N PRO A 108 9.69 16.74 -4.49
CA PRO A 108 10.23 17.01 -3.17
C PRO A 108 11.02 18.32 -3.27
N PRO A 109 10.86 19.29 -2.36
CA PRO A 109 11.78 20.43 -2.30
C PRO A 109 13.21 19.92 -2.43
N THR A 110 14.10 20.63 -3.11
CA THR A 110 15.53 20.26 -3.26
C THR A 110 16.26 20.03 -1.93
N SER A 111 15.63 20.34 -0.79
CA SER A 111 16.06 20.02 0.57
C SER A 111 15.61 18.65 1.12
N MET A 112 14.74 17.89 0.43
CA MET A 112 14.29 16.56 0.87
C MET A 112 15.28 15.46 0.49
N SER A 113 16.12 15.67 -0.52
CA SER A 113 17.29 14.82 -0.78
C SER A 113 18.42 15.05 0.24
N SER A 114 18.25 15.99 1.17
CA SER A 114 19.20 16.36 2.21
C SER A 114 18.57 16.45 3.60
N PHE A 115 17.51 15.68 3.87
CA PHE A 115 17.00 15.57 5.23
C PHE A 115 18.12 15.07 6.14
N SER A 116 18.38 15.79 7.23
CA SER A 116 19.31 15.29 8.21
C SER A 116 18.68 14.16 9.00
N LEU A 117 19.37 13.03 9.06
CA LEU A 117 18.96 11.83 9.79
C LEU A 117 19.67 11.78 11.14
N GLY A 118 18.90 11.52 12.19
CA GLY A 118 19.40 11.13 13.51
C GLY A 118 18.86 9.78 13.93
N ILE A 119 19.73 8.90 14.42
CA ILE A 119 19.34 7.64 15.06
C ILE A 119 19.47 7.84 16.57
N TRP A 120 18.35 7.83 17.27
CA TRP A 120 18.25 8.08 18.69
C TRP A 120 17.94 6.81 19.48
N ASN A 121 18.59 6.63 20.63
CA ASN A 121 18.45 5.43 21.45
C ASN A 121 17.69 5.64 22.77
N GLY A 122 16.98 6.75 22.93
CA GLY A 122 16.34 7.11 24.20
C GLY A 122 17.13 8.08 25.06
N ASN A 123 18.44 8.18 24.85
CA ASN A 123 19.32 9.02 25.66
C ASN A 123 20.22 9.92 24.80
N LYS A 124 20.82 9.37 23.74
CA LYS A 124 21.71 10.11 22.83
C LYS A 124 21.49 9.70 21.39
N PHE A 125 21.95 10.53 20.46
CA PHE A 125 22.06 10.13 19.07
C PHE A 125 23.29 9.24 18.88
N VAL A 126 23.08 7.99 18.46
CA VAL A 126 24.16 7.05 18.13
C VAL A 126 24.73 7.29 16.73
N PHE A 127 23.93 7.95 15.89
CA PHE A 127 24.31 8.42 14.57
C PHE A 127 23.59 9.73 14.25
N LYS A 128 24.28 10.67 13.60
CA LYS A 128 23.70 11.89 13.02
C LYS A 128 24.40 12.19 11.70
N THR A 129 23.65 12.57 10.67
CA THR A 129 24.24 13.21 9.49
C THR A 129 24.71 14.62 9.80
N LEU A 130 25.75 15.07 9.12
CA LEU A 130 26.23 16.44 9.13
C LEU A 130 25.17 17.39 8.55
N THR A 131 24.98 18.52 9.21
CA THR A 131 24.07 19.60 8.80
C THR A 131 24.82 20.91 8.74
N PHE A 132 24.49 21.73 7.74
CA PHE A 132 25.01 23.09 7.61
C PHE A 132 23.87 24.02 7.20
N GLU A 133 23.73 25.16 7.87
CA GLU A 133 22.61 26.08 7.68
C GLU A 133 22.70 26.90 6.37
N PHE A 134 23.86 26.90 5.71
CA PHE A 134 24.07 27.68 4.49
C PHE A 134 23.37 27.05 3.28
N LYS A 135 22.38 27.77 2.72
CA LYS A 135 21.64 27.40 1.49
C LYS A 135 22.46 27.63 0.20
N ASN A 136 23.75 27.31 0.21
CA ASN A 136 24.57 27.31 -1.00
C ASN A 136 24.53 25.90 -1.63
N PRO A 137 24.05 25.73 -2.88
CA PRO A 137 23.98 24.43 -3.55
C PRO A 137 25.32 23.67 -3.60
N PHE A 138 26.44 24.40 -3.72
CA PHE A 138 27.77 23.79 -3.72
C PHE A 138 28.12 23.21 -2.34
N VAL A 139 27.81 23.94 -1.27
CA VAL A 139 28.02 23.48 0.10
C VAL A 139 27.12 22.26 0.37
N GLN A 140 25.87 22.28 -0.05
CA GLN A 140 24.96 21.14 0.10
C GLN A 140 25.49 19.88 -0.59
N LYS A 141 26.09 20.00 -1.80
CA LYS A 141 26.75 18.86 -2.47
C LYS A 141 27.93 18.32 -1.66
N ILE A 142 28.77 19.19 -1.11
CA ILE A 142 29.91 18.78 -0.25
C ILE A 142 29.40 18.06 0.99
N VAL A 143 28.36 18.58 1.64
CA VAL A 143 27.75 17.98 2.85
C VAL A 143 27.13 16.63 2.53
N SER A 144 26.42 16.51 1.41
CA SER A 144 25.88 15.24 0.93
C SER A 144 27.00 14.23 0.70
N PHE A 145 28.09 14.63 0.03
CA PHE A 145 29.24 13.74 -0.20
C PHE A 145 29.92 13.33 1.11
N ALA A 146 30.12 14.27 2.04
CA ALA A 146 30.68 14.00 3.35
C ALA A 146 29.80 13.03 4.17
N ASN A 147 28.47 13.18 4.09
CA ASN A 147 27.52 12.25 4.69
C ASN A 147 27.60 10.86 4.06
N SER A 148 27.68 10.75 2.73
CA SER A 148 27.87 9.47 2.05
C SER A 148 29.17 8.79 2.47
N LEU A 149 30.28 9.55 2.57
CA LEU A 149 31.54 9.03 3.07
C LEU A 149 31.46 8.61 4.54
N TYR A 150 30.79 9.39 5.39
CA TYR A 150 30.61 9.05 6.81
C TYR A 150 29.78 7.77 6.98
N MET A 151 28.71 7.60 6.21
CA MET A 151 27.92 6.36 6.14
C MET A 151 28.77 5.19 5.67
N LEU A 152 29.58 5.37 4.62
CA LEU A 152 30.47 4.34 4.09
C LEU A 152 31.55 3.95 5.11
N LEU A 153 32.13 4.91 5.83
CA LEU A 153 33.12 4.63 6.89
C LEU A 153 32.49 3.87 8.07
N ARG A 154 31.23 4.17 8.42
CA ARG A 154 30.52 3.53 9.52
C ARG A 154 30.04 2.11 9.18
N TYR A 155 29.44 1.94 8.02
CA TYR A 155 28.76 0.69 7.65
C TYR A 155 29.51 -0.15 6.61
N GLY A 156 30.51 0.44 5.95
CA GLY A 156 31.34 -0.22 4.96
C GLY A 156 30.56 -0.72 3.75
N PHE A 157 31.06 -1.80 3.15
CA PHE A 157 30.44 -2.44 2.00
C PHE A 157 29.06 -3.04 2.26
N SER A 158 28.60 -3.09 3.52
CA SER A 158 27.26 -3.57 3.87
C SER A 158 26.15 -2.73 3.23
N LEU A 159 26.40 -1.44 2.95
CA LEU A 159 25.46 -0.58 2.24
C LEU A 159 25.20 -1.08 0.81
N PHE A 160 26.25 -1.49 0.08
CA PHE A 160 26.10 -2.05 -1.26
C PHE A 160 25.40 -3.41 -1.24
N LYS A 161 25.69 -4.25 -0.23
CA LYS A 161 24.98 -5.53 -0.05
C LYS A 161 23.49 -5.31 0.23
N MET A 162 23.15 -4.32 1.06
CA MET A 162 21.76 -3.93 1.32
C MET A 162 21.05 -3.50 0.03
N ASN A 163 21.69 -2.65 -0.78
CA ASN A 163 21.14 -2.21 -2.07
C ASN A 163 20.95 -3.40 -3.03
N SER A 164 21.93 -4.29 -3.13
CA SER A 164 21.83 -5.49 -3.96
C SER A 164 20.70 -6.43 -3.52
N PHE A 165 20.52 -6.61 -2.21
CA PHE A 165 19.40 -7.39 -1.65
C PHE A 165 18.04 -6.80 -2.06
N VAL A 166 17.90 -5.47 -1.98
CA VAL A 166 16.69 -4.75 -2.41
C VAL A 166 16.48 -4.90 -3.92
N GLU A 167 17.51 -4.66 -4.73
CA GLU A 167 17.43 -4.72 -6.19
C GLU A 167 17.01 -6.11 -6.69
N VAL A 168 17.58 -7.18 -6.14
CA VAL A 168 17.18 -8.55 -6.46
C VAL A 168 15.71 -8.79 -6.16
N THR A 169 15.22 -8.28 -5.03
CA THR A 169 13.80 -8.40 -4.65
C THR A 169 12.90 -7.61 -5.59
N VAL A 170 13.27 -6.36 -5.90
CA VAL A 170 12.52 -5.50 -6.82
C VAL A 170 12.46 -6.14 -8.22
N ASN A 171 13.57 -6.66 -8.74
CA ASN A 171 13.59 -7.33 -10.03
C ASN A 171 12.66 -8.56 -10.10
N LYS A 172 12.53 -9.31 -9.00
CA LYS A 172 11.54 -10.39 -8.89
C LYS A 172 10.12 -9.85 -8.85
N PHE A 173 9.88 -8.77 -8.12
CA PHE A 173 8.56 -8.11 -8.07
C PHE A 173 8.12 -7.57 -9.43
N LEU A 174 9.04 -7.03 -10.25
CA LEU A 174 8.73 -6.53 -11.59
C LEU A 174 8.13 -7.59 -12.52
N LYS A 175 8.30 -8.90 -12.23
CA LYS A 175 7.62 -9.97 -12.97
C LYS A 175 6.10 -9.84 -12.93
N TYR A 176 5.54 -9.21 -11.90
CA TYR A 176 4.10 -8.95 -11.85
C TYR A 176 3.61 -7.98 -12.90
N TYR A 177 4.46 -7.30 -13.67
CA TYR A 177 4.04 -6.48 -14.81
C TYR A 177 4.24 -7.16 -16.16
N GLN A 178 4.65 -8.44 -16.17
CA GLN A 178 4.73 -9.22 -17.41
C GLN A 178 3.35 -9.33 -18.08
N SER A 179 3.39 -9.50 -19.40
CA SER A 179 2.21 -9.53 -20.26
C SER A 179 1.24 -10.65 -19.85
N PHE A 180 -0.03 -10.53 -20.24
CA PHE A 180 -1.06 -11.49 -19.82
C PHE A 180 -0.83 -12.89 -20.38
N GLU A 181 -0.14 -13.02 -21.51
CA GLU A 181 0.20 -14.31 -22.12
C GLU A 181 1.29 -15.05 -21.34
N THR A 182 2.13 -14.32 -20.59
CA THR A 182 3.28 -14.89 -19.87
C THR A 182 3.04 -14.98 -18.36
N ARG A 183 2.24 -14.09 -17.80
CA ARG A 183 1.85 -14.07 -16.38
C ARG A 183 0.50 -14.78 -16.19
N PRO A 184 0.45 -15.94 -15.52
CA PRO A 184 -0.81 -16.61 -15.24
C PRO A 184 -1.66 -15.82 -14.23
N THR A 185 -2.88 -16.27 -14.00
CA THR A 185 -3.70 -15.87 -12.86
C THR A 185 -3.47 -16.84 -11.70
N PHE A 186 -3.54 -16.34 -10.47
CA PHE A 186 -3.19 -17.10 -9.27
C PHE A 186 -4.36 -17.15 -8.31
N GLU A 187 -4.81 -18.34 -7.93
CA GLU A 187 -5.91 -18.49 -6.95
C GLU A 187 -5.42 -18.27 -5.51
N THR A 188 -4.13 -18.44 -5.27
CA THR A 188 -3.50 -18.25 -3.96
C THR A 188 -2.36 -17.24 -4.01
N VAL A 189 -2.09 -16.61 -2.86
CA VAL A 189 -0.94 -15.71 -2.69
C VAL A 189 0.37 -16.51 -2.79
N ASP A 190 0.39 -17.74 -2.25
CA ASP A 190 1.53 -18.65 -2.30
C ASP A 190 2.01 -18.89 -3.73
N GLU A 191 1.12 -19.31 -4.63
CA GLU A 191 1.45 -19.54 -6.05
C GLU A 191 1.98 -18.26 -6.72
N MET A 192 1.33 -17.13 -6.44
CA MET A 192 1.74 -15.83 -6.98
C MET A 192 3.15 -15.43 -6.52
N LEU A 193 3.48 -15.66 -5.26
CA LEU A 193 4.81 -15.39 -4.69
C LEU A 193 5.86 -16.38 -5.19
N GLN A 194 5.51 -17.66 -5.31
CA GLN A 194 6.41 -18.71 -5.80
C GLN A 194 6.80 -18.45 -7.25
N TRP A 195 5.84 -18.11 -8.11
CA TRP A 195 6.08 -17.77 -9.52
C TRP A 195 7.01 -16.56 -9.68
N ALA A 196 6.82 -15.51 -8.86
CA ALA A 196 7.73 -14.37 -8.85
C ALA A 196 9.13 -14.71 -8.30
N GLY A 197 9.24 -15.76 -7.49
CA GLY A 197 10.46 -16.13 -6.76
C GLY A 197 10.64 -15.34 -5.46
N LEU A 198 9.54 -14.83 -4.91
CA LEU A 198 9.47 -14.03 -3.67
C LEU A 198 9.06 -14.85 -2.44
N TYR A 199 8.46 -16.04 -2.63
CA TYR A 199 7.92 -16.86 -1.53
C TYR A 199 8.94 -17.16 -0.42
N ASN A 200 10.19 -17.50 -0.75
CA ASN A 200 11.18 -17.82 0.28
C ASN A 200 11.49 -16.64 1.21
N LEU A 201 11.29 -15.40 0.76
CA LEU A 201 11.47 -14.22 1.62
C LEU A 201 10.35 -14.09 2.67
N THR A 202 9.25 -14.83 2.56
CA THR A 202 8.17 -14.81 3.56
C THR A 202 8.32 -15.91 4.61
N THR A 203 9.31 -16.82 4.46
CA THR A 203 9.50 -17.96 5.37
C THR A 203 10.46 -17.67 6.52
N CYS A 204 11.28 -16.62 6.39
CA CYS A 204 12.28 -16.20 7.37
C CYS A 204 12.11 -14.72 7.73
N THR A 205 12.68 -14.30 8.86
CA THR A 205 12.72 -12.88 9.24
C THR A 205 13.69 -12.10 8.35
N LEU A 206 13.48 -10.78 8.23
CA LEU A 206 14.43 -9.89 7.56
C LEU A 206 15.82 -9.99 8.18
N GLN A 207 15.91 -10.09 9.52
CA GLN A 207 17.19 -10.24 10.19
C GLN A 207 17.97 -11.46 9.70
N GLU A 208 17.32 -12.63 9.60
CA GLU A 208 17.94 -13.86 9.11
C GLU A 208 18.40 -13.72 7.66
N GLU A 209 17.56 -13.17 6.78
CA GLU A 209 17.90 -12.92 5.38
C GLU A 209 19.14 -12.01 5.24
N LEU A 210 19.19 -10.92 6.01
CA LEU A 210 20.30 -9.96 5.97
C LEU A 210 21.59 -10.52 6.58
N VAL A 211 21.50 -11.35 7.63
CA VAL A 211 22.65 -12.08 8.18
C VAL A 211 23.18 -13.10 7.17
N ASN A 212 22.30 -13.81 6.45
CA ASN A 212 22.68 -14.80 5.44
C ASN A 212 23.45 -14.18 4.26
N VAL A 213 23.12 -12.94 3.87
CA VAL A 213 23.93 -12.18 2.88
C VAL A 213 25.09 -11.40 3.50
N ALA A 214 25.41 -11.67 4.77
CA ALA A 214 26.53 -11.10 5.53
C ALA A 214 26.52 -9.55 5.57
N LEU A 215 25.36 -8.94 5.87
CA LEU A 215 25.29 -7.55 6.29
C LEU A 215 25.89 -7.38 7.70
N SER A 216 26.54 -6.23 7.93
CA SER A 216 27.04 -5.86 9.25
C SER A 216 25.91 -5.80 10.29
N PRO A 217 26.08 -6.41 11.48
CA PRO A 217 25.14 -6.28 12.58
C PRO A 217 24.85 -4.82 12.95
N LEU A 218 25.85 -3.93 12.83
CA LEU A 218 25.69 -2.51 13.13
C LEU A 218 24.73 -1.83 12.13
N LEU A 219 24.86 -2.13 10.84
CA LEU A 219 23.95 -1.59 9.81
C LEU A 219 22.52 -2.09 10.04
N ILE A 220 22.37 -3.36 10.43
CA ILE A 220 21.06 -3.97 10.73
C ILE A 220 20.40 -3.29 11.94
N GLN A 221 21.14 -3.16 13.05
CA GLN A 221 20.63 -2.58 14.31
C GLN A 221 20.32 -1.08 14.21
N GLU A 222 21.06 -0.35 13.36
CA GLU A 222 20.88 1.08 13.21
C GLU A 222 20.01 1.41 12.00
N LEU A 223 20.55 1.35 10.79
CA LEU A 223 19.87 1.88 9.61
C LEU A 223 18.66 1.04 9.19
N VAL A 224 18.82 -0.28 9.08
CA VAL A 224 17.74 -1.19 8.63
C VAL A 224 16.59 -1.16 9.63
N THR A 225 16.89 -1.26 10.92
CA THR A 225 15.89 -1.21 12.00
C THR A 225 15.15 0.12 12.01
N VAL A 226 15.83 1.25 11.83
CA VAL A 226 15.17 2.55 11.75
C VAL A 226 14.24 2.63 10.53
N ILE A 227 14.69 2.16 9.37
CA ILE A 227 13.86 2.13 8.15
C ILE A 227 12.60 1.29 8.35
N THR A 228 12.71 0.08 8.89
CA THR A 228 11.54 -0.80 9.12
C THR A 228 10.59 -0.22 10.15
N ARG A 229 11.11 0.40 11.22
CA ARG A 229 10.28 1.07 12.24
C ARG A 229 9.53 2.27 11.68
N ILE A 230 10.14 3.04 10.77
CA ILE A 230 9.49 4.18 10.10
C ILE A 230 8.38 3.69 9.16
N ASN A 231 8.67 2.69 8.33
CA ASN A 231 7.78 2.30 7.24
C ASN A 231 6.68 1.32 7.67
N TYR A 232 6.94 0.47 8.67
CA TYR A 232 6.01 -0.59 9.10
C TYR A 232 5.68 -0.56 10.59
N GLY A 233 6.29 0.34 11.37
CA GLY A 233 6.13 0.35 12.82
C GLY A 233 6.72 -0.90 13.50
N GLN A 234 7.49 -1.72 12.79
CA GLN A 234 8.00 -3.03 13.26
C GLN A 234 9.51 -3.11 13.06
N SER A 235 10.19 -4.01 13.78
CA SER A 235 11.65 -4.14 13.70
C SER A 235 12.07 -5.06 12.54
N VAL A 236 13.35 -5.45 12.51
CA VAL A 236 13.89 -6.46 11.57
C VAL A 236 13.34 -7.88 11.78
N TYR A 237 12.45 -8.09 12.76
CA TYR A 237 11.76 -9.36 12.99
C TYR A 237 10.54 -9.58 12.09
N ILE A 238 10.18 -8.58 11.26
CA ILE A 238 9.20 -8.78 10.18
C ILE A 238 9.69 -9.82 9.16
N SER A 239 8.79 -10.35 8.34
CA SER A 239 9.16 -11.26 7.24
C SER A 239 10.16 -10.59 6.28
N GLY A 240 11.06 -11.39 5.71
CA GLY A 240 12.09 -10.91 4.78
C GLY A 240 11.53 -10.12 3.61
N LEU A 241 10.35 -10.49 3.07
CA LEU A 241 9.71 -9.79 1.97
C LEU A 241 9.17 -8.42 2.38
N ALA A 242 8.41 -8.34 3.48
CA ALA A 242 7.94 -7.06 4.02
C ALA A 242 9.12 -6.15 4.37
N GLY A 243 10.19 -6.73 4.91
CA GLY A 243 11.45 -6.05 5.17
C GLY A 243 12.16 -5.52 3.93
N ALA A 244 12.25 -6.32 2.87
CA ALA A 244 12.84 -5.88 1.60
C ALA A 244 12.03 -4.75 0.95
N VAL A 245 10.69 -4.83 1.02
CA VAL A 245 9.79 -3.76 0.56
C VAL A 245 9.97 -2.49 1.40
N SER A 246 10.13 -2.64 2.73
CA SER A 246 10.46 -1.52 3.61
C SER A 246 11.75 -0.82 3.21
N LEU A 247 12.80 -1.59 2.89
CA LEU A 247 14.09 -1.04 2.47
C LEU A 247 13.99 -0.36 1.09
N ALA A 248 13.24 -0.94 0.15
CA ALA A 248 12.94 -0.28 -1.13
C ALA A 248 12.26 1.09 -0.93
N GLY A 249 11.35 1.19 0.05
CA GLY A 249 10.70 2.43 0.48
C GLY A 249 11.61 3.46 1.18
N SER A 250 12.93 3.26 1.17
CA SER A 250 13.92 4.22 1.70
C SER A 250 14.99 4.62 0.67
N GLY A 251 14.86 4.14 -0.57
CA GLY A 251 15.78 4.43 -1.67
C GLY A 251 15.62 5.83 -2.26
N GLY A 252 16.39 6.11 -3.32
CA GLY A 252 16.30 7.34 -4.10
C GLY A 252 15.05 7.41 -4.98
N GLY A 253 14.64 8.63 -5.35
CA GLY A 253 13.56 8.84 -6.34
C GLY A 253 12.14 8.62 -5.81
N LEU A 254 11.96 8.50 -4.49
CA LEU A 254 10.63 8.42 -3.88
C LEU A 254 9.81 9.70 -4.17
N TRP A 255 8.52 9.53 -4.39
CA TRP A 255 7.61 10.60 -4.77
C TRP A 255 6.24 10.45 -4.13
N SER A 256 5.40 11.49 -4.25
CA SER A 256 3.99 11.50 -3.83
C SER A 256 3.19 12.35 -4.80
N ILE A 257 1.86 12.32 -4.69
CA ILE A 257 0.97 13.13 -5.52
C ILE A 257 0.67 14.46 -4.83
N GLU A 258 0.72 15.56 -5.60
CA GLU A 258 0.31 16.86 -5.12
C GLU A 258 -1.19 16.85 -4.78
N GLY A 259 -1.55 17.22 -3.55
CA GLY A 259 -2.94 17.14 -3.03
C GLY A 259 -3.29 15.79 -2.38
N GLY A 260 -2.41 14.80 -2.47
CA GLY A 260 -2.51 13.54 -1.74
C GLY A 260 -2.73 12.32 -2.63
N ASN A 261 -2.22 11.17 -2.19
CA ASN A 261 -2.21 9.91 -2.92
C ASN A 261 -3.61 9.31 -3.06
N TRP A 262 -4.55 9.58 -2.15
CA TRP A 262 -5.96 9.16 -2.24
C TRP A 262 -6.63 9.51 -3.58
N GLN A 263 -6.12 10.55 -4.27
CA GLN A 263 -6.60 10.94 -5.59
C GLN A 263 -6.48 9.81 -6.63
N MET A 264 -5.54 8.87 -6.47
CA MET A 264 -5.52 7.67 -7.31
C MET A 264 -6.80 6.86 -7.13
N ALA A 265 -7.15 6.50 -5.88
CA ALA A 265 -8.34 5.71 -5.63
C ALA A 265 -9.62 6.43 -6.08
N SER A 266 -9.76 7.72 -5.75
CA SER A 266 -10.88 8.55 -6.18
C SER A 266 -11.00 8.65 -7.69
N GLY A 267 -9.89 8.91 -8.38
CA GLY A 267 -9.89 9.03 -9.84
C GLY A 267 -10.19 7.71 -10.56
N LEU A 268 -9.70 6.59 -10.04
CA LEU A 268 -10.01 5.26 -10.57
C LEU A 268 -11.50 4.93 -10.42
N ILE A 269 -12.08 5.19 -9.24
CA ILE A 269 -13.51 5.05 -8.99
C ILE A 269 -14.33 5.85 -10.02
N ASN A 270 -14.01 7.13 -10.20
CA ASN A 270 -14.73 8.01 -11.12
C ASN A 270 -14.66 7.58 -12.60
N ARG A 271 -13.63 6.83 -13.00
CA ARG A 271 -13.46 6.35 -14.37
C ARG A 271 -13.96 4.94 -14.62
N SER A 272 -14.44 4.24 -13.59
CA SER A 272 -14.77 2.82 -13.68
C SER A 272 -16.25 2.52 -13.87
N ASP A 273 -17.11 3.55 -14.01
CA ASP A 273 -18.58 3.41 -14.13
C ASP A 273 -19.14 2.48 -13.05
N ILE A 274 -19.11 2.96 -11.80
CA ILE A 274 -19.50 2.21 -10.61
C ILE A 274 -20.67 2.89 -9.87
N GLU A 275 -21.43 2.10 -9.12
CA GLU A 275 -22.36 2.61 -8.12
C GLU A 275 -21.64 2.67 -6.76
N LEU A 276 -21.29 3.89 -6.33
CA LEU A 276 -20.58 4.12 -5.07
C LEU A 276 -21.55 4.32 -3.91
N HIS A 277 -21.44 3.47 -2.89
CA HIS A 277 -22.20 3.53 -1.65
C HIS A 277 -21.32 4.01 -0.49
N LEU A 278 -21.35 5.32 -0.22
CA LEU A 278 -20.69 5.92 0.95
C LEU A 278 -21.54 5.77 2.22
N HIS A 279 -20.90 5.84 3.38
CA HIS A 279 -21.51 5.65 4.70
C HIS A 279 -22.28 4.32 4.80
N GLU A 280 -21.80 3.28 4.13
CA GLU A 280 -22.49 2.01 4.02
C GLU A 280 -21.50 0.86 4.24
N GLU A 281 -21.48 0.36 5.47
CA GLU A 281 -20.73 -0.83 5.84
C GLU A 281 -21.55 -2.09 5.57
N ILE A 282 -20.91 -3.13 5.00
CA ILE A 282 -21.49 -4.46 4.82
C ILE A 282 -21.28 -5.26 6.11
N LEU A 283 -22.37 -5.78 6.67
CA LEU A 283 -22.37 -6.50 7.95
C LEU A 283 -22.30 -8.02 7.75
N SER A 284 -22.83 -8.53 6.64
CA SER A 284 -22.89 -9.97 6.39
C SER A 284 -22.92 -10.29 4.92
N ILE A 285 -22.41 -11.47 4.57
CA ILE A 285 -22.38 -12.02 3.23
C ILE A 285 -22.95 -13.44 3.30
N PHE A 286 -24.08 -13.65 2.63
CA PHE A 286 -24.75 -14.96 2.53
C PHE A 286 -24.54 -15.55 1.15
N ASN A 287 -23.95 -16.75 1.08
CA ASN A 287 -23.82 -17.49 -0.17
C ASN A 287 -25.13 -18.25 -0.46
N LEU A 288 -25.76 -17.94 -1.58
CA LEU A 288 -27.02 -18.54 -2.06
C LEU A 288 -26.79 -19.63 -3.13
N GLY A 289 -25.55 -20.06 -3.34
CA GLY A 289 -25.13 -21.00 -4.39
C GLY A 289 -24.63 -20.28 -5.63
N GLU A 290 -25.53 -19.62 -6.37
CA GLU A 290 -25.19 -18.92 -7.63
C GLU A 290 -24.88 -17.43 -7.44
N SER A 291 -25.16 -16.87 -6.27
CA SER A 291 -24.97 -15.46 -5.95
C SER A 291 -24.77 -15.26 -4.45
N TYR A 292 -24.44 -14.03 -4.07
CA TYR A 292 -24.26 -13.58 -2.70
C TYR A 292 -25.27 -12.49 -2.35
N GLU A 293 -25.86 -12.59 -1.17
CA GLU A 293 -26.67 -11.52 -0.57
C GLU A 293 -25.82 -10.77 0.47
N LEU A 294 -25.58 -9.49 0.22
CA LEU A 294 -24.84 -8.59 1.10
C LEU A 294 -25.82 -7.71 1.87
N ASN A 295 -25.81 -7.79 3.19
CA ASN A 295 -26.63 -6.91 4.04
C ASN A 295 -25.80 -5.77 4.61
N SER A 296 -26.32 -4.55 4.52
CA SER A 296 -25.63 -3.34 4.96
C SER A 296 -26.20 -2.75 6.25
N THR A 297 -25.39 -1.90 6.87
CA THR A 297 -25.76 -1.03 8.01
C THR A 297 -26.96 -0.12 7.74
N LYS A 298 -27.35 0.09 6.48
CA LYS A 298 -28.55 0.85 6.10
C LYS A 298 -29.82 0.00 6.02
N GLY A 299 -29.77 -1.27 6.43
CA GLY A 299 -30.89 -2.21 6.35
C GLY A 299 -31.26 -2.59 4.91
N ARG A 300 -30.30 -2.49 3.98
CA ARG A 300 -30.45 -2.86 2.57
C ARG A 300 -29.76 -4.18 2.29
N SER A 301 -30.30 -4.91 1.32
CA SER A 301 -29.76 -6.18 0.83
C SER A 301 -29.43 -6.04 -0.65
N TYR A 302 -28.25 -6.51 -1.04
CA TYR A 302 -27.75 -6.43 -2.41
C TYR A 302 -27.42 -7.83 -2.91
N MET A 303 -27.95 -8.20 -4.07
CA MET A 303 -27.63 -9.47 -4.73
C MET A 303 -26.47 -9.27 -5.70
N CYS A 304 -25.44 -10.09 -5.60
CA CYS A 304 -24.22 -9.99 -6.40
C CYS A 304 -23.77 -11.39 -6.84
N GLU A 305 -23.53 -11.61 -8.12
CA GLU A 305 -22.93 -12.85 -8.64
C GLU A 305 -21.46 -12.98 -8.21
N VAL A 306 -20.78 -11.85 -8.00
CA VAL A 306 -19.39 -11.79 -7.53
C VAL A 306 -19.26 -10.86 -6.33
N THR A 307 -18.51 -11.29 -5.32
CA THR A 307 -18.18 -10.45 -4.16
C THR A 307 -16.68 -10.41 -3.95
N ALA A 308 -16.10 -9.22 -3.89
CA ALA A 308 -14.68 -9.00 -3.65
C ALA A 308 -14.47 -8.13 -2.41
N ILE A 309 -13.70 -8.66 -1.46
CA ILE A 309 -13.37 -8.00 -0.20
C ILE A 309 -12.04 -7.27 -0.40
N ALA A 310 -12.10 -5.95 -0.36
CA ALA A 310 -10.97 -5.04 -0.53
C ALA A 310 -10.65 -4.24 0.75
N THR A 311 -10.94 -4.85 1.91
CA THR A 311 -10.76 -4.29 3.26
C THR A 311 -10.12 -5.33 4.18
N PRO A 312 -9.29 -4.95 5.16
CA PRO A 312 -8.76 -5.90 6.15
C PRO A 312 -9.91 -6.54 6.94
N LEU A 313 -10.03 -7.87 6.86
CA LEU A 313 -11.09 -8.61 7.57
C LEU A 313 -10.88 -8.65 9.09
N ASP A 314 -9.66 -8.45 9.56
CA ASP A 314 -9.30 -8.47 10.98
C ASP A 314 -9.77 -7.21 11.74
N GLU A 315 -10.12 -6.16 11.00
CA GLU A 315 -10.61 -4.87 11.53
C GLU A 315 -12.15 -4.76 11.48
N LEU A 316 -12.82 -5.79 10.98
CA LEU A 316 -14.26 -5.78 10.71
C LEU A 316 -14.88 -7.07 11.22
N ASN A 317 -16.17 -7.00 11.57
CA ASN A 317 -16.93 -8.15 12.04
C ASN A 317 -17.97 -8.61 11.01
N ILE A 318 -17.53 -8.77 9.75
CA ILE A 318 -18.42 -9.24 8.67
C ILE A 318 -18.77 -10.71 8.93
N GLN A 319 -20.07 -11.01 9.00
CA GLN A 319 -20.56 -12.37 9.18
C GLN A 319 -20.67 -13.10 7.85
N PHE A 320 -20.06 -14.27 7.74
CA PHE A 320 -20.11 -15.10 6.54
C PHE A 320 -21.01 -16.31 6.78
N THR A 321 -21.93 -16.58 5.85
CA THR A 321 -22.76 -17.79 5.86
C THR A 321 -22.66 -18.48 4.50
N PRO A 322 -22.06 -19.67 4.40
CA PRO A 322 -21.37 -20.39 5.47
C PRO A 322 -20.10 -19.65 5.94
N PRO A 323 -19.58 -19.96 7.13
CA PRO A 323 -18.33 -19.37 7.62
C PRO A 323 -17.16 -19.66 6.67
N ILE A 324 -16.31 -18.66 6.46
CA ILE A 324 -15.05 -18.80 5.71
C ILE A 324 -13.89 -19.15 6.67
N SER A 325 -12.85 -19.80 6.13
CA SER A 325 -11.63 -20.10 6.88
C SER A 325 -10.47 -19.26 6.33
N ILE A 326 -9.99 -18.32 7.13
CA ILE A 326 -8.78 -17.53 6.84
C ILE A 326 -7.80 -17.65 8.01
N PRO A 327 -6.48 -17.57 7.77
CA PRO A 327 -5.51 -17.49 8.86
C PRO A 327 -5.78 -16.27 9.74
N GLU A 328 -5.69 -16.45 11.06
CA GLU A 328 -5.80 -15.34 12.00
C GLU A 328 -4.64 -14.36 11.77
N ARG A 329 -4.97 -13.07 11.72
CA ARG A 329 -3.98 -12.02 11.56
C ARG A 329 -4.27 -10.88 12.52
N GLN A 330 -3.21 -10.32 13.09
CA GLN A 330 -3.27 -9.10 13.89
C GLN A 330 -2.70 -7.95 13.07
N LEU A 331 -3.32 -6.78 13.12
CA LEU A 331 -2.73 -5.58 12.52
C LEU A 331 -1.79 -4.87 13.50
N GLN A 332 -0.66 -4.42 12.97
CA GLN A 332 0.17 -3.41 13.60
C GLN A 332 -0.51 -2.05 13.46
N HIS A 333 -0.96 -1.52 14.59
CA HIS A 333 -1.45 -0.15 14.66
C HIS A 333 -0.28 0.84 14.61
N THR A 334 -0.37 1.80 13.68
CA THR A 334 0.56 2.93 13.59
C THR A 334 -0.19 4.19 13.96
N HIS A 335 0.13 4.76 15.11
CA HIS A 335 -0.40 6.05 15.51
C HIS A 335 0.43 7.16 14.85
N ALA A 336 -0.23 7.94 14.01
CA ALA A 336 0.33 9.14 13.39
C ALA A 336 -0.14 10.38 14.16
N THR A 337 0.77 11.03 14.87
CA THR A 337 0.50 12.28 15.59
C THR A 337 1.12 13.45 14.83
N PHE A 338 0.28 14.39 14.42
CA PHE A 338 0.68 15.63 13.76
C PHE A 338 0.70 16.75 14.78
N VAL A 339 1.82 17.46 14.88
CA VAL A 339 1.98 18.55 15.84
C VAL A 339 2.49 19.78 15.10
N ARG A 340 1.79 20.90 15.24
CA ARG A 340 2.36 22.21 14.92
C ARG A 340 2.94 22.80 16.19
N GLY A 341 4.21 23.15 16.20
CA GLY A 341 4.89 23.57 17.41
C GLY A 341 6.39 23.63 17.28
N LEU A 342 7.08 23.43 18.40
CA LEU A 342 8.54 23.43 18.51
C LEU A 342 9.00 22.27 19.39
N LEU A 343 9.97 21.49 18.93
CA LEU A 343 10.56 20.43 19.73
C LEU A 343 11.30 20.99 20.95
N ASN A 344 11.37 20.19 22.01
CA ASN A 344 12.19 20.45 23.19
C ASN A 344 13.58 19.85 22.98
N PRO A 345 14.66 20.63 22.77
CA PRO A 345 15.99 20.07 22.55
C PRO A 345 16.52 19.31 23.77
N GLY A 346 16.11 19.71 24.98
CA GLY A 346 16.47 19.01 26.22
C GLY A 346 15.97 17.57 26.27
N TYR A 347 14.83 17.26 25.62
CA TYR A 347 14.32 15.89 25.51
C TYR A 347 15.31 14.97 24.76
N PHE A 348 16.06 15.51 23.80
CA PHE A 348 17.02 14.77 22.99
C PHE A 348 18.47 14.90 23.50
N GLY A 349 18.68 15.51 24.68
CA GLY A 349 20.02 15.78 25.21
C GLY A 349 20.80 16.82 24.40
N LEU A 350 20.11 17.73 23.71
CA LEU A 350 20.68 18.80 22.90
C LEU A 350 20.41 20.18 23.51
N GLN A 351 21.16 21.20 23.07
CA GLN A 351 21.03 22.56 23.60
C GLN A 351 20.10 23.42 22.75
N THR A 352 20.11 23.23 21.42
CA THR A 352 19.30 24.02 20.50
C THR A 352 18.42 23.15 19.59
N VAL A 353 17.32 23.72 19.09
CA VAL A 353 16.42 23.03 18.16
C VAL A 353 17.09 22.77 16.81
N SER A 354 18.01 23.65 16.37
CA SER A 354 18.73 23.47 15.10
C SER A 354 19.68 22.26 15.09
N GLU A 355 20.09 21.78 16.28
CA GLU A 355 20.87 20.54 16.40
C GLU A 355 20.02 19.27 16.21
N ILE A 356 18.69 19.35 16.33
CA ILE A 356 17.81 18.20 16.17
C ILE A 356 17.69 17.89 14.67
N PRO A 357 18.00 16.65 14.24
CA PRO A 357 17.85 16.26 12.83
C PRO A 357 16.41 16.39 12.32
N GLU A 358 16.25 16.63 11.03
CA GLU A 358 14.93 16.80 10.40
C GLU A 358 14.10 15.51 10.43
N LEU A 359 14.78 14.36 10.40
CA LEU A 359 14.23 13.05 10.64
C LEU A 359 14.97 12.39 11.81
N VAL A 360 14.26 12.19 12.91
CA VAL A 360 14.72 11.40 14.05
C VAL A 360 14.06 10.03 13.95
N GLY A 361 14.85 8.99 13.72
CA GLY A 361 14.42 7.60 13.85
C GLY A 361 14.97 7.00 15.14
N THR A 362 14.30 6.00 15.70
CA THR A 362 14.78 5.31 16.89
C THR A 362 15.23 3.89 16.59
N ILE A 363 16.16 3.38 17.39
CA ILE A 363 16.43 1.94 17.44
C ILE A 363 15.20 1.17 17.96
N GLU A 364 15.24 -0.16 17.84
CA GLU A 364 14.25 -1.03 18.46
C GLU A 364 14.52 -1.19 19.95
N ASP A 365 13.66 -0.58 20.76
CA ASP A 365 13.65 -0.71 22.21
C ASP A 365 12.19 -0.52 22.71
N PRO A 366 11.63 -1.44 23.51
CA PRO A 366 10.27 -1.37 24.03
C PRO A 366 9.96 -0.12 24.85
N ASP A 367 10.96 0.49 25.48
CA ASP A 367 10.79 1.67 26.34
C ASP A 367 10.74 2.98 25.55
N LEU A 368 11.07 2.94 24.25
CA LEU A 368 11.02 4.13 23.39
C LEU A 368 9.59 4.44 22.95
N PRO A 369 9.13 5.69 23.17
CA PRO A 369 7.72 6.02 23.00
C PRO A 369 7.29 6.25 21.55
N PHE A 370 8.22 6.42 20.62
CA PHE A 370 7.95 6.64 19.20
C PHE A 370 8.95 5.89 18.31
N SER A 371 8.55 5.64 17.07
CA SER A 371 9.38 5.10 16.00
C SER A 371 10.16 6.18 15.28
N SER A 372 9.50 7.31 14.99
CA SER A 372 10.15 8.47 14.36
C SER A 372 9.43 9.78 14.58
N ILE A 373 10.17 10.87 14.39
CA ILE A 373 9.69 12.25 14.32
C ILE A 373 10.29 12.87 13.06
N SER A 374 9.46 13.42 12.18
CA SER A 374 9.91 14.11 10.97
C SER A 374 9.29 15.48 10.82
N ILE A 375 10.04 16.42 10.26
CA ILE A 375 9.55 17.74 9.89
C ILE A 375 8.81 17.63 8.55
N LEU A 376 7.52 17.96 8.53
CA LEU A 376 6.73 18.06 7.31
C LEU A 376 6.84 19.44 6.65
N LYS A 377 6.88 20.50 7.48
CA LYS A 377 6.96 21.89 7.01
C LYS A 377 7.60 22.77 8.06
N ARG A 378 8.51 23.66 7.63
CA ARG A 378 9.05 24.75 8.45
C ARG A 378 8.28 26.03 8.14
N HIS A 379 7.56 26.59 9.11
CA HIS A 379 6.87 27.87 8.94
C HIS A 379 7.80 29.04 9.25
N ASN A 380 8.59 28.91 10.32
CA ASN A 380 9.72 29.77 10.67
C ASN A 380 10.69 29.03 11.61
N GLU A 381 11.66 29.72 12.20
CA GLU A 381 12.69 29.14 13.09
C GLU A 381 12.14 28.56 14.41
N THR A 382 10.93 28.97 14.81
CA THR A 382 10.29 28.60 16.08
C THR A 382 8.94 27.91 15.91
N ASP A 383 8.57 27.57 14.67
CA ASP A 383 7.27 26.98 14.33
C ASP A 383 7.41 26.03 13.14
N MET A 384 7.20 24.74 13.40
CA MET A 384 7.21 23.69 12.39
C MET A 384 6.00 22.77 12.56
N THR A 385 5.62 22.13 11.46
CA THR A 385 4.70 20.99 11.48
C THR A 385 5.51 19.70 11.47
N TYR A 386 5.22 18.82 12.42
CA TYR A 386 5.86 17.53 12.60
C TYR A 386 4.88 16.39 12.38
N LYS A 387 5.41 15.24 11.96
CA LYS A 387 4.74 13.94 12.02
C LYS A 387 5.51 13.05 12.98
N VAL A 388 4.81 12.46 13.94
CA VAL A 388 5.35 11.49 14.88
C VAL A 388 4.66 10.16 14.64
N PHE A 389 5.44 9.10 14.42
CA PHE A 389 4.93 7.73 14.36
C PHE A 389 5.23 7.01 15.66
N SER A 390 4.23 6.34 16.22
CA SER A 390 4.36 5.51 17.42
C SER A 390 3.49 4.25 17.32
N ARG A 391 3.84 3.20 18.07
CA ARG A 391 3.05 1.96 18.18
C ARG A 391 1.84 2.08 19.11
N LYS A 392 1.79 3.15 19.90
CA LYS A 392 0.72 3.43 20.88
C LYS A 392 0.34 4.90 20.82
N ALA A 393 -0.90 5.20 21.20
CA ALA A 393 -1.36 6.57 21.35
C ALA A 393 -0.46 7.35 22.33
N MET A 394 -0.03 8.54 21.93
CA MET A 394 0.83 9.38 22.76
C MET A 394 -0.01 10.26 23.71
N PRO A 395 0.13 10.10 25.04
CA PRO A 395 -0.53 10.97 26.00
C PRO A 395 0.01 12.39 25.92
N ASP A 396 -0.80 13.38 26.30
CA ASP A 396 -0.40 14.79 26.25
C ASP A 396 0.84 15.08 27.09
N SER A 397 0.99 14.45 28.26
CA SER A 397 2.18 14.60 29.11
C SER A 397 3.49 14.20 28.41
N LEU A 398 3.45 13.15 27.58
CA LEU A 398 4.60 12.75 26.78
C LEU A 398 4.87 13.76 25.66
N LEU A 399 3.82 14.24 25.00
CA LEU A 399 3.96 15.28 23.97
C LEU A 399 4.50 16.59 24.56
N ASP A 400 4.10 16.97 25.77
CA ASP A 400 4.62 18.15 26.47
C ASP A 400 6.09 18.00 26.89
N ASN A 401 6.57 16.76 27.05
CA ASN A 401 8.00 16.50 27.23
C ASN A 401 8.78 16.65 25.91
N ILE A 402 8.23 16.14 24.81
CA ILE A 402 8.87 16.13 23.48
C ILE A 402 8.82 17.51 22.83
N PHE A 403 7.76 18.28 23.04
CA PHE A 403 7.52 19.59 22.44
C PHE A 403 7.51 20.68 23.50
N SER A 404 8.36 21.69 23.34
CA SER A 404 8.38 22.87 24.20
C SER A 404 7.17 23.77 23.96
N VAL A 405 6.62 23.75 22.75
CA VAL A 405 5.40 24.48 22.36
C VAL A 405 4.55 23.58 21.47
N ARG A 406 3.24 23.50 21.73
CA ARG A 406 2.24 22.87 20.85
C ARG A 406 1.11 23.86 20.56
N LYS A 407 0.87 24.13 19.28
CA LYS A 407 -0.21 25.02 18.81
C LYS A 407 -1.43 24.23 18.37
N GLU A 408 -1.20 23.10 17.71
CA GLU A 408 -2.23 22.24 17.16
C GLU A 408 -1.74 20.79 17.22
N THR A 409 -2.63 19.85 17.56
CA THR A 409 -2.30 18.42 17.59
C THR A 409 -3.45 17.61 17.01
N ILE A 410 -3.15 16.81 15.99
CA ILE A 410 -4.10 15.88 15.35
C ILE A 410 -3.54 14.47 15.51
N ARG A 411 -4.37 13.51 15.88
CA ARG A 411 -3.97 12.10 16.08
C ARG A 411 -4.79 11.22 15.18
N ILE A 412 -4.13 10.29 14.51
CA ILE A 412 -4.79 9.23 13.76
C ILE A 412 -4.24 7.88 14.20
N ASP A 413 -5.14 6.92 14.36
CA ASP A 413 -4.81 5.52 14.56
C ASP A 413 -5.13 4.74 13.27
N TRP A 414 -4.12 4.04 12.75
CA TRP A 414 -4.24 3.22 11.57
C TRP A 414 -3.96 1.77 11.93
N GLY A 415 -4.90 0.86 11.67
CA GLY A 415 -4.58 -0.54 11.37
C GLY A 415 -3.77 -0.59 10.08
N ALA A 416 -2.48 -0.25 10.16
CA ALA A 416 -1.70 0.20 9.01
C ALA A 416 -1.21 -0.98 8.18
N TYR A 417 -0.69 -2.01 8.84
CA TYR A 417 -0.04 -3.16 8.24
C TYR A 417 -0.35 -4.41 9.05
N PRO A 418 -0.30 -5.62 8.48
CA PRO A 418 -0.18 -6.84 9.26
C PRO A 418 0.99 -6.78 10.24
N HIS A 419 0.81 -7.39 11.41
CA HIS A 419 1.94 -7.76 12.24
C HIS A 419 2.62 -8.97 11.58
N TYR A 420 3.76 -8.74 10.96
CA TYR A 420 4.46 -9.77 10.20
C TYR A 420 5.14 -10.76 11.15
N LYS A 421 5.00 -12.05 10.86
CA LYS A 421 5.61 -13.14 11.61
C LYS A 421 5.95 -14.28 10.65
N ALA A 422 7.23 -14.40 10.34
CA ALA A 422 7.73 -15.51 9.54
C ALA A 422 7.66 -16.85 10.32
N PRO A 423 7.34 -17.97 9.65
CA PRO A 423 6.84 -18.05 8.27
C PRO A 423 5.41 -17.50 8.16
N GLU A 424 5.18 -16.64 7.15
CA GLU A 424 3.85 -16.09 6.87
C GLU A 424 2.90 -17.18 6.37
N VAL A 425 1.62 -17.05 6.71
CA VAL A 425 0.52 -17.89 6.22
C VAL A 425 -0.50 -17.00 5.54
N PHE A 426 -0.89 -17.35 4.32
CA PHE A 426 -1.76 -16.51 3.51
C PHE A 426 -3.18 -17.05 3.43
N ALA A 427 -4.16 -16.15 3.41
CA ALA A 427 -5.46 -16.48 2.88
C ALA A 427 -5.37 -16.67 1.35
N PRO A 428 -6.20 -17.53 0.75
CA PRO A 428 -6.31 -17.58 -0.71
C PRO A 428 -6.95 -16.30 -1.25
N PHE A 429 -6.77 -16.01 -2.54
CA PHE A 429 -7.52 -14.94 -3.20
C PHE A 429 -8.99 -15.33 -3.39
N ILE A 430 -9.31 -16.62 -3.48
CA ILE A 430 -10.67 -17.16 -3.58
C ILE A 430 -11.00 -17.90 -2.28
N LEU A 431 -12.00 -17.41 -1.54
CA LEU A 431 -12.29 -17.85 -0.17
C LEU A 431 -13.19 -19.09 -0.10
N ASP A 432 -14.05 -19.30 -1.10
CA ASP A 432 -15.08 -20.35 -1.08
C ASP A 432 -15.03 -21.27 -2.30
N GLY A 433 -13.96 -21.19 -3.09
CA GLY A 433 -13.80 -21.90 -4.37
C GLY A 433 -14.71 -21.40 -5.49
N GLN A 434 -15.49 -20.34 -5.29
CA GLN A 434 -16.46 -19.80 -6.25
C GLN A 434 -16.11 -18.35 -6.61
N HIS A 435 -16.95 -17.38 -6.23
CA HIS A 435 -16.84 -15.98 -6.60
C HIS A 435 -16.78 -15.04 -5.39
N LEU A 436 -16.31 -15.55 -4.24
CA LEU A 436 -15.96 -14.75 -3.08
C LEU A 436 -14.44 -14.54 -3.02
N TYR A 437 -13.99 -13.32 -3.29
CA TYR A 437 -12.58 -12.98 -3.40
C TYR A 437 -12.08 -12.13 -2.22
N TYR A 438 -10.81 -12.29 -1.85
CA TYR A 438 -10.13 -11.45 -0.85
C TYR A 438 -8.88 -10.80 -1.43
N VAL A 439 -9.00 -9.54 -1.86
CA VAL A 439 -7.90 -8.80 -2.50
C VAL A 439 -6.76 -8.53 -1.52
N ASN A 440 -7.10 -8.21 -0.27
CA ASN A 440 -6.13 -7.88 0.78
C ASN A 440 -5.43 -9.11 1.38
N ALA A 441 -5.67 -10.31 0.85
CA ALA A 441 -4.94 -11.52 1.19
C ALA A 441 -3.41 -11.34 1.01
N PHE A 442 -2.99 -10.58 0.00
CA PHE A 442 -1.58 -10.32 -0.31
C PHE A 442 -0.86 -9.48 0.76
N GLU A 443 -1.58 -8.79 1.66
CA GLU A 443 -0.95 -7.86 2.61
C GLU A 443 0.02 -8.51 3.59
N ASN A 444 -0.17 -9.80 3.93
CA ASN A 444 0.78 -10.58 4.74
C ASN A 444 2.14 -10.78 4.04
N ALA A 445 2.19 -10.63 2.72
CA ALA A 445 3.44 -10.73 1.97
C ALA A 445 4.21 -9.41 2.08
N ALA A 446 3.54 -8.33 1.71
CA ALA A 446 3.95 -6.95 1.94
C ALA A 446 2.79 -6.00 1.62
N SER A 447 2.42 -5.13 2.55
CA SER A 447 1.32 -4.19 2.38
C SER A 447 1.84 -2.82 1.91
N THR A 448 1.44 -2.42 0.72
CA THR A 448 1.73 -1.13 0.07
C THR A 448 0.60 -0.77 -0.91
N MET A 449 0.57 0.47 -1.39
CA MET A 449 -0.35 0.84 -2.47
C MET A 449 -0.16 -0.02 -3.73
N GLU A 450 1.10 -0.31 -4.08
CA GLU A 450 1.42 -1.02 -5.32
C GLU A 450 1.08 -2.51 -5.22
N THR A 451 1.44 -3.17 -4.12
CA THR A 451 1.12 -4.59 -3.91
C THR A 451 -0.39 -4.83 -3.86
N SER A 452 -1.16 -3.89 -3.30
CA SER A 452 -2.62 -3.91 -3.38
C SER A 452 -3.15 -3.76 -4.81
N ALA A 453 -2.55 -2.91 -5.65
CA ALA A 453 -2.94 -2.78 -7.05
C ALA A 453 -2.58 -4.03 -7.87
N VAL A 454 -1.40 -4.61 -7.65
CA VAL A 454 -0.97 -5.88 -8.27
C VAL A 454 -1.92 -7.03 -7.89
N ALA A 455 -2.30 -7.15 -6.62
CA ALA A 455 -3.27 -8.13 -6.16
C ALA A 455 -4.66 -7.92 -6.78
N ALA A 456 -5.11 -6.65 -6.86
CA ALA A 456 -6.37 -6.29 -7.49
C ALA A 456 -6.41 -6.64 -8.98
N GLU A 457 -5.30 -6.49 -9.70
CA GLU A 457 -5.21 -6.89 -11.10
C GLU A 457 -5.33 -8.41 -11.26
N ASN A 458 -4.64 -9.19 -10.42
CA ASN A 458 -4.75 -10.65 -10.41
C ASN A 458 -6.22 -11.08 -10.17
N VAL A 459 -6.88 -10.50 -9.16
CA VAL A 459 -8.28 -10.81 -8.85
C VAL A 459 -9.22 -10.40 -9.98
N ALA A 460 -9.00 -9.23 -10.62
CA ALA A 460 -9.81 -8.82 -11.78
C ALA A 460 -9.71 -9.85 -12.92
N ARG A 461 -8.50 -10.33 -13.21
CA ARG A 461 -8.27 -11.33 -14.26
C ARG A 461 -8.91 -12.68 -13.90
N LEU A 462 -8.86 -13.11 -12.63
CA LEU A 462 -9.58 -14.31 -12.16
C LEU A 462 -11.10 -14.18 -12.35
N ILE A 463 -11.68 -13.04 -11.95
CA ILE A 463 -13.12 -12.78 -12.08
C ILE A 463 -13.52 -12.85 -13.55
N LEU A 464 -12.83 -12.12 -14.41
CA LEU A 464 -13.15 -12.06 -15.84
C LEU A 464 -12.98 -13.44 -16.51
N SER A 465 -11.93 -14.18 -16.18
CA SER A 465 -11.70 -15.52 -16.72
C SER A 465 -12.79 -16.50 -16.30
N ARG A 466 -13.30 -16.41 -15.08
CA ARG A 466 -14.34 -17.32 -14.57
C ARG A 466 -15.74 -16.93 -15.04
N LEU A 467 -16.03 -15.64 -15.23
CA LEU A 467 -17.31 -15.17 -15.75
C LEU A 467 -17.46 -15.36 -17.26
N PHE A 468 -16.38 -15.19 -18.04
CA PHE A 468 -16.46 -15.12 -19.51
C PHE A 468 -15.60 -16.17 -20.24
N GLY A 469 -14.93 -17.08 -19.52
CA GLY A 469 -13.95 -18.03 -20.08
C GLY A 469 -12.56 -17.39 -20.27
N GLU A 470 -11.58 -18.14 -20.79
CA GLU A 470 -10.27 -17.58 -21.15
C GLU A 470 -10.44 -16.52 -22.26
N VAL A 471 -10.59 -15.27 -21.85
CA VAL A 471 -10.64 -14.14 -22.77
C VAL A 471 -9.23 -13.91 -23.29
N SER A 472 -9.04 -14.09 -24.60
CA SER A 472 -7.90 -13.49 -25.31
C SER A 472 -8.06 -11.97 -25.23
N LEU A 473 -7.49 -11.37 -24.19
CA LEU A 473 -7.57 -9.93 -23.92
C LEU A 473 -6.82 -9.22 -25.05
N SER A 474 -7.54 -8.45 -25.88
CA SER A 474 -6.93 -7.72 -26.98
C SER A 474 -5.93 -6.71 -26.44
N THR A 475 -4.68 -6.83 -26.88
CA THR A 475 -3.46 -6.08 -26.54
C THR A 475 -3.51 -4.57 -26.82
N SER A 476 -4.65 -4.01 -27.21
CA SER A 476 -4.73 -2.70 -27.87
C SER A 476 -4.57 -1.48 -26.95
N TYR A 477 -4.54 -1.64 -25.62
CA TYR A 477 -4.37 -0.50 -24.70
C TYR A 477 -3.04 -0.50 -23.91
N PHE A 478 -2.21 -1.54 -24.01
CA PHE A 478 -0.96 -1.62 -23.23
C PHE A 478 0.31 -1.27 -24.01
N MET A 479 0.32 -1.41 -25.35
CA MET A 479 1.54 -1.14 -26.12
C MET A 479 1.90 0.34 -26.26
N SER A 480 1.00 1.29 -25.95
CA SER A 480 1.36 2.72 -25.96
C SER A 480 1.98 3.20 -24.64
N SER A 481 1.95 2.39 -23.57
CA SER A 481 2.57 2.74 -22.28
C SER A 481 3.89 2.00 -22.01
N PHE A 482 4.25 1.04 -22.85
CA PHE A 482 5.46 0.22 -22.74
C PHE A 482 6.43 0.39 -23.93
N SER A 483 6.32 1.48 -24.70
CA SER A 483 7.33 1.79 -25.71
C SER A 483 8.66 2.13 -25.05
N ASP A 484 9.67 1.33 -25.38
CA ASP A 484 11.09 1.42 -25.06
C ASP A 484 11.72 2.78 -25.44
N ASP A 485 11.44 3.83 -24.68
CA ASP A 485 12.16 5.11 -24.79
C ASP A 485 12.25 5.80 -23.42
N GLU A 486 12.81 5.09 -22.42
CA GLU A 486 13.51 5.72 -21.28
C GLU A 486 14.32 4.69 -20.47
N LEU A 487 15.06 3.82 -21.18
CA LEU A 487 16.29 3.22 -20.63
C LEU A 487 17.41 4.27 -20.71
N LEU A 488 17.20 5.42 -20.05
CA LEU A 488 18.23 6.44 -19.89
C LEU A 488 18.82 6.32 -18.49
N HIS A 489 20.02 5.71 -18.47
CA HIS A 489 21.09 5.93 -17.51
C HIS A 489 20.65 6.49 -16.14
N ALA A 490 20.36 5.59 -15.20
CA ALA A 490 20.53 5.88 -13.79
C ALA A 490 22.04 5.96 -13.48
N GLU A 491 22.68 7.06 -13.88
CA GLU A 491 23.95 7.49 -13.32
C GLU A 491 23.68 8.41 -12.11
N LEU A 492 23.77 7.82 -10.92
CA LEU A 492 24.53 8.26 -9.71
C LEU A 492 23.95 7.68 -8.42
#